data_AF-A0A6J6BYT7-F1
#
_entry.id   AF-A0A6J6BYT7-F1
#
_cell.length_a   1.000
_cell.length_b   1.000
_cell.length_c   1.000
_cell.angle_alpha   90.00
_cell.angle_beta   90.00
_cell.angle_gamma   90.00
#
_symmetry.space_group_name_H-M   'P 1'
#
loop_
_entity.id
_entity.type
_entity.pdbx_description
1 polymer ?
#
loop_
_entity_poly.entity_id
_entity_poly.type
_entity_poly.pdbx_seq_one_letter_code
_entity_poly.pdbx_strand_id
1 'polypeptide(L)'
;MNQKSKAALKPSRSVHLIDIENICGASNPTTEQVVQARESYLSLVKPGSLDQFFIRVSSRSNLAAASFGWPNARVQCKEGHDGADILIARDLLDNKFEQTFKTIYLASGDGGLAPFAKHVVSRGGTVAVISLPQALSMQMRFTGAKVLYLNAGNGLVP
;
A
#
# COMPACT_ATOMS: atom_id res chain seq x y z
N MET A 1 21.04 -27.79 21.17
CA MET A 1 20.65 -26.97 19.99
C MET A 1 19.61 -25.95 20.46
N ASN A 2 19.99 -24.68 20.59
CA ASN A 2 19.24 -23.68 21.38
C ASN A 2 18.11 -23.03 20.54
N GLN A 3 16.86 -23.12 21.00
CA GLN A 3 15.64 -22.64 20.30
C GLN A 3 15.49 -21.09 20.22
N LYS A 4 16.49 -20.31 20.66
CA LYS A 4 16.39 -18.85 20.79
C LYS A 4 16.69 -18.02 19.52
N SER A 5 16.87 -18.61 18.35
CA SER A 5 17.48 -17.91 17.20
C SER A 5 16.59 -17.64 15.98
N LYS A 6 15.30 -17.99 15.97
CA LYS A 6 14.42 -17.70 14.81
C LYS A 6 13.54 -16.44 14.93
N ALA A 7 13.27 -15.98 16.15
CA ALA A 7 12.47 -14.76 16.36
C ALA A 7 13.29 -13.46 16.16
N ALA A 8 14.63 -13.55 16.23
CA ALA A 8 15.53 -12.40 16.32
C ALA A 8 15.96 -11.78 14.97
N LEU A 9 15.42 -12.23 13.84
CA LEU A 9 15.84 -11.74 12.51
C LEU A 9 14.65 -11.53 11.57
N LYS A 10 13.49 -11.01 12.04
CA LYS A 10 12.61 -10.34 11.07
C LYS A 10 13.40 -9.15 10.50
N PRO A 11 13.63 -9.06 9.19
CA PRO A 11 14.33 -7.93 8.60
C PRO A 11 13.64 -6.64 9.01
N SER A 12 14.40 -5.61 9.41
CA SER A 12 13.84 -4.33 9.86
C SER A 12 13.05 -3.57 8.79
N ARG A 13 13.18 -4.00 7.53
CA ARG A 13 12.52 -3.39 6.38
C ARG A 13 11.05 -3.76 6.25
N SER A 14 10.29 -2.82 5.71
CA SER A 14 8.87 -2.93 5.38
C SER A 14 8.67 -2.93 3.86
N VAL A 15 7.48 -3.33 3.43
CA VAL A 15 7.04 -3.18 2.04
C VAL A 15 5.78 -2.33 2.01
N HIS A 16 5.69 -1.46 1.01
CA HIS A 16 4.60 -0.53 0.78
C HIS A 16 3.94 -0.88 -0.55
N LEU A 17 2.74 -1.44 -0.48
CA LEU A 17 1.89 -1.74 -1.62
C LEU A 17 0.90 -0.59 -1.76
N ILE A 18 1.04 0.21 -2.81
CA ILE A 18 0.31 1.47 -2.95
C ILE A 18 -0.50 1.45 -4.24
N ASP A 19 -1.80 1.64 -4.10
CA ASP A 19 -2.70 1.99 -5.18
C ASP A 19 -2.79 3.51 -5.27
N ILE A 20 -2.37 4.08 -6.40
CA ILE A 20 -2.28 5.53 -6.60
C ILE A 20 -3.65 6.18 -6.65
N GLU A 21 -4.58 5.60 -7.40
CA GLU A 21 -5.95 6.08 -7.55
C GLU A 21 -6.64 6.14 -6.18
N ASN A 22 -6.43 5.13 -5.34
CA ASN A 22 -6.98 5.06 -3.98
C ASN A 22 -6.41 6.14 -3.05
N ILE A 23 -5.08 6.32 -3.00
CA ILE A 23 -4.48 7.31 -2.08
C ILE A 23 -4.68 8.74 -2.55
N CYS A 24 -4.87 8.97 -3.85
CA CYS A 24 -5.23 10.27 -4.41
C CYS A 24 -6.74 10.52 -4.33
N GLY A 25 -7.57 9.48 -4.20
CA GLY A 25 -9.02 9.59 -4.25
C GLY A 25 -9.54 10.01 -5.62
N ALA A 26 -8.81 9.69 -6.69
CA ALA A 26 -9.09 10.15 -8.05
C ALA A 26 -8.76 9.06 -9.08
N SER A 27 -9.64 8.88 -10.07
CA SER A 27 -9.43 7.87 -11.13
C SER A 27 -8.34 8.22 -12.13
N ASN A 28 -8.06 9.52 -12.32
CA ASN A 28 -7.02 10.03 -13.21
C ASN A 28 -6.20 11.12 -12.50
N PRO A 29 -5.37 10.77 -11.50
CA PRO A 29 -4.63 11.75 -10.73
C PRO A 29 -3.54 12.42 -11.56
N THR A 30 -3.33 13.73 -11.34
CA THR A 30 -2.19 14.45 -11.91
C THR A 30 -0.90 14.10 -11.16
N THR A 31 0.26 14.39 -11.75
CA THR A 31 1.56 14.22 -11.09
C THR A 31 1.61 14.96 -9.75
N GLU A 32 1.09 16.19 -9.68
CA GLU A 32 1.07 17.01 -8.48
C GLU A 32 0.22 16.38 -7.37
N GLN A 33 -0.93 15.80 -7.73
CA GLN A 33 -1.77 15.06 -6.78
C GLN A 33 -1.03 13.83 -6.23
N VAL A 34 -0.31 13.10 -7.09
CA VAL A 34 0.52 11.97 -6.64
C VAL A 34 1.65 12.43 -5.72
N VAL A 35 2.32 13.54 -6.01
CA VAL A 35 3.36 14.12 -5.13
C VAL A 35 2.78 14.47 -3.76
N GLN A 36 1.64 15.16 -3.72
CA GLN A 36 0.99 15.53 -2.45
C GLN A 36 0.54 14.30 -1.64
N ALA A 37 -0.02 13.29 -2.31
CA ALA A 37 -0.40 12.04 -1.67
C ALA A 37 0.84 11.30 -1.12
N ARG A 38 1.94 11.28 -1.88
CA ARG A 38 3.23 10.73 -1.42
C ARG A 38 3.77 11.44 -0.20
N GLU A 39 3.82 12.77 -0.20
CA GLU A 39 4.32 13.55 0.94
C GLU A 39 3.50 13.28 2.20
N SER A 40 2.17 13.26 2.06
CA SER A 40 1.24 12.92 3.15
C SER A 40 1.49 11.50 3.67
N TYR A 41 1.69 10.55 2.76
CA TYR A 41 1.96 9.15 3.09
C TYR A 41 3.29 8.99 3.84
N LEU A 42 4.36 9.60 3.33
CA LEU A 42 5.69 9.53 3.92
C LEU A 42 5.73 10.17 5.31
N SER A 43 5.02 11.29 5.50
CA SER A 43 4.87 11.96 6.80
C SER A 43 4.15 11.08 7.83
N LEU A 44 3.10 10.38 7.40
CA LEU A 44 2.29 9.49 8.24
C LEU A 44 3.04 8.21 8.61
N VAL A 45 3.62 7.53 7.62
CA VAL A 45 4.18 6.17 7.78
C VAL A 45 5.63 6.19 8.25
N LYS A 46 6.38 7.24 7.92
CA LYS A 46 7.81 7.42 8.20
C LYS A 46 8.65 6.18 7.81
N PRO A 47 8.68 5.81 6.51
CA PRO A 47 9.37 4.60 6.05
C PRO A 47 10.87 4.62 6.34
N GLY A 48 11.44 3.44 6.58
CA GLY A 48 12.87 3.24 6.74
C GLY A 48 13.63 3.29 5.41
N SER A 49 14.94 3.49 5.46
CA SER A 49 15.80 3.58 4.27
C SER A 49 15.91 2.28 3.45
N LEU A 50 15.54 1.14 4.04
CA LEU A 50 15.55 -0.18 3.38
C LEU A 50 14.15 -0.64 2.96
N ASP A 51 13.13 0.20 3.18
CA ASP A 51 11.76 -0.11 2.82
C ASP A 51 11.58 -0.07 1.31
N GLN A 52 10.70 -0.93 0.80
CA GLN A 52 10.45 -1.04 -0.64
C GLN A 52 9.05 -0.56 -1.01
N PHE A 53 8.96 0.21 -2.09
CA PHE A 53 7.70 0.74 -2.59
C PHE A 53 7.33 0.05 -3.90
N PHE A 54 6.11 -0.47 -3.93
CA PHE A 54 5.48 -1.08 -5.10
C PHE A 54 4.22 -0.28 -5.40
N ILE A 55 4.27 0.48 -6.49
CA ILE A 55 3.19 1.35 -6.93
C ILE A 55 2.40 0.63 -7.98
N ARG A 56 1.08 0.59 -7.80
CA ARG A 56 0.12 -0.10 -8.67
C ARG A 56 -0.87 0.93 -9.21
N VAL A 57 -1.15 0.84 -10.50
CA VAL A 57 -2.15 1.66 -11.19
C VAL A 57 -3.04 0.77 -12.05
N SER A 58 -4.30 1.17 -12.17
CA SER A 58 -5.34 0.43 -12.90
C SER A 58 -5.51 0.91 -14.35
N SER A 59 -4.92 2.05 -14.70
CA SER A 59 -4.85 2.54 -16.08
C SER A 59 -3.45 2.97 -16.50
N ARG A 60 -3.09 2.70 -17.77
CA ARG A 60 -1.81 3.16 -18.35
C ARG A 60 -1.69 4.68 -18.41
N SER A 61 -2.80 5.42 -18.49
CA SER A 61 -2.76 6.90 -18.45
C SER A 61 -2.12 7.43 -17.16
N ASN A 62 -2.27 6.70 -16.05
CA ASN A 62 -1.77 7.09 -14.73
C ASN A 62 -0.28 6.74 -14.53
N LEU A 63 0.35 5.99 -15.43
CA LEU A 63 1.75 5.56 -15.29
C LEU A 63 2.73 6.74 -15.18
N ALA A 64 2.50 7.80 -15.97
CA ALA A 64 3.37 8.98 -15.95
C ALA A 64 3.28 9.69 -14.59
N ALA A 65 2.06 10.02 -14.15
CA ALA A 65 1.82 10.65 -12.86
C ALA A 65 2.36 9.81 -11.70
N ALA A 66 2.14 8.49 -11.72
CA ALA A 66 2.67 7.57 -10.71
C ALA A 66 4.20 7.53 -10.69
N SER A 67 4.85 7.47 -11.86
CA SER A 67 6.32 7.35 -11.95
C SER A 67 7.03 8.65 -11.58
N PHE A 68 6.51 9.80 -12.02
CA PHE A 68 7.10 11.10 -11.70
C PHE A 68 6.74 11.57 -10.29
N GLY A 69 5.53 11.29 -9.83
CA GLY A 69 5.07 11.65 -8.49
C GLY A 69 5.63 10.74 -7.39
N TRP A 70 5.99 9.50 -7.72
CA TRP A 70 6.60 8.55 -6.78
C TRP A 70 7.94 7.98 -7.27
N PRO A 71 9.02 8.80 -7.24
CA PRO A 71 10.34 8.34 -7.65
C PRO A 71 10.88 7.24 -6.73
N ASN A 72 11.82 6.45 -7.26
CA ASN A 72 12.51 5.35 -6.56
C ASN A 72 11.58 4.21 -6.10
N ALA A 73 10.48 3.99 -6.82
CA ALA A 73 9.57 2.88 -6.56
C ALA A 73 9.40 1.96 -7.77
N ARG A 74 8.88 0.76 -7.53
CA ARG A 74 8.56 -0.22 -8.57
C ARG A 74 7.12 0.00 -9.04
N VAL A 75 6.97 0.78 -10.10
CA VAL A 75 5.66 1.05 -10.71
C VAL A 75 5.27 -0.10 -11.64
N GLN A 76 4.05 -0.61 -11.51
CA GLN A 76 3.45 -1.54 -12.46
C GLN A 76 2.01 -1.13 -12.74
N CYS A 77 1.59 -1.31 -13.98
CA CYS A 77 0.21 -1.13 -14.41
C CYS A 77 -0.35 -2.47 -14.87
N LYS A 78 -1.61 -2.70 -14.51
CA LYS A 78 -2.47 -3.66 -15.18
C LYS A 78 -3.71 -2.89 -15.57
N GLU A 79 -4.03 -2.86 -16.87
CA GLU A 79 -5.23 -2.17 -17.34
C GLU A 79 -6.49 -2.89 -16.88
N GLY A 80 -7.49 -2.11 -16.46
CA GLY A 80 -8.83 -2.57 -16.11
C GLY A 80 -9.27 -2.02 -14.77
N HIS A 81 -10.58 -2.04 -14.50
CA HIS A 81 -11.18 -1.49 -13.27
C HIS A 81 -10.45 -1.94 -11.99
N ASP A 82 -10.19 -3.25 -11.88
CA ASP A 82 -9.53 -3.85 -10.71
C ASP A 82 -8.02 -4.07 -10.93
N GLY A 83 -7.42 -3.33 -11.86
CA GLY A 83 -6.06 -3.56 -12.31
C GLY A 83 -5.01 -3.47 -11.20
N ALA A 84 -5.09 -2.40 -10.39
CA ALA A 84 -4.22 -2.20 -9.24
C ALA A 84 -4.44 -3.30 -8.17
N ASP A 85 -5.69 -3.58 -7.84
CA ASP A 85 -6.09 -4.61 -6.88
C ASP A 85 -5.55 -5.99 -7.23
N ILE A 86 -5.65 -6.40 -8.50
CA ILE A 86 -5.13 -7.69 -8.95
C ILE A 86 -3.61 -7.77 -8.75
N LEU A 87 -2.88 -6.68 -9.03
CA LEU A 87 -1.43 -6.65 -8.81
C LEU A 87 -1.07 -6.72 -7.32
N ILE A 88 -1.79 -5.97 -6.48
CA ILE A 88 -1.59 -5.99 -5.02
C ILE A 88 -1.91 -7.38 -4.45
N ALA A 89 -3.05 -7.96 -4.83
CA ALA A 89 -3.44 -9.30 -4.41
C ALA A 89 -2.38 -10.34 -4.80
N ARG A 90 -1.86 -10.25 -6.03
CA ARG A 90 -0.76 -11.10 -6.48
C ARG A 90 0.49 -10.89 -5.64
N ASP A 91 0.85 -9.64 -5.34
CA ASP A 91 2.02 -9.34 -4.52
C ASP A 91 1.93 -9.97 -3.12
N LEU A 92 0.74 -9.89 -2.50
CA LEU A 92 0.43 -10.48 -1.19
C LEU A 92 0.44 -12.01 -1.19
N LEU A 93 0.11 -12.65 -2.33
CA LEU A 93 0.06 -14.11 -2.45
C LEU A 93 1.39 -14.74 -2.86
N ASP A 94 2.07 -14.17 -3.86
CA ASP A 94 3.20 -14.82 -4.54
C ASP A 94 4.53 -14.62 -3.79
N ASN A 95 4.74 -13.45 -3.17
CA ASN A 95 6.06 -13.06 -2.69
C ASN A 95 6.37 -13.45 -1.22
N LYS A 96 5.43 -14.12 -0.53
CA LYS A 96 5.56 -14.51 0.89
C LYS A 96 6.10 -13.35 1.76
N PHE A 97 5.55 -12.15 1.58
CA PHE A 97 6.06 -10.94 2.22
C PHE A 97 6.08 -11.02 3.74
N GLU A 98 5.17 -11.78 4.35
CA GLU A 98 5.11 -12.02 5.79
C GLU A 98 6.38 -12.67 6.36
N GLN A 99 7.17 -13.33 5.50
CA GLN A 99 8.43 -13.98 5.85
C GLN A 99 9.64 -13.05 5.64
N THR A 100 9.49 -12.02 4.81
CA THR A 100 10.60 -11.19 4.31
C THR A 100 10.58 -9.76 4.87
N PHE A 101 9.40 -9.27 5.26
CA PHE A 101 9.19 -7.90 5.71
C PHE A 101 8.58 -7.89 7.11
N LYS A 102 8.98 -6.91 7.91
CA LYS A 102 8.43 -6.71 9.26
C LYS A 102 6.97 -6.28 9.23
N THR A 103 6.67 -5.35 8.33
CA THR A 103 5.35 -4.76 8.14
C THR A 103 5.05 -4.66 6.65
N ILE A 104 3.82 -4.99 6.29
CA ILE A 104 3.24 -4.74 4.98
C ILE A 104 2.28 -3.57 5.13
N TYR A 105 2.62 -2.45 4.51
CA TYR A 105 1.76 -1.29 4.41
C TYR A 105 0.92 -1.41 3.14
N LEU A 106 -0.38 -1.50 3.30
CA LEU A 106 -1.35 -1.61 2.22
C LEU A 106 -2.09 -0.28 2.08
N ALA A 107 -1.72 0.53 1.08
CA ALA A 107 -2.32 1.82 0.83
C ALA A 107 -3.49 1.67 -0.17
N SER A 108 -4.62 1.20 0.34
CA SER A 108 -5.90 1.11 -0.37
C SER A 108 -7.04 1.01 0.65
N GLY A 109 -8.19 1.61 0.34
CA GLY A 109 -9.42 1.46 1.13
C GLY A 109 -10.31 0.31 0.66
N ASP A 110 -10.02 -0.28 -0.49
CA ASP A 110 -10.93 -1.17 -1.20
C ASP A 110 -11.23 -2.45 -0.41
N GLY A 111 -12.51 -2.85 -0.36
CA GLY A 111 -12.95 -4.08 0.28
C GLY A 111 -12.51 -5.34 -0.45
N GLY A 112 -12.27 -5.27 -1.77
CA GLY A 112 -11.77 -6.37 -2.59
C GLY A 112 -10.42 -6.91 -2.13
N LEU A 113 -9.60 -6.05 -1.51
CA LEU A 113 -8.29 -6.42 -0.97
C LEU A 113 -8.34 -7.00 0.47
N ALA A 114 -9.48 -6.88 1.16
CA ALA A 114 -9.61 -7.29 2.55
C ALA A 114 -9.34 -8.81 2.79
N PRO A 115 -9.79 -9.74 1.93
CA PRO A 115 -9.46 -11.16 2.09
C PRO A 115 -7.94 -11.42 2.08
N PHE A 116 -7.19 -10.71 1.23
CA PHE A 116 -5.74 -10.88 1.11
C PHE A 116 -4.99 -10.28 2.30
N ALA A 117 -5.43 -9.12 2.80
CA ALA A 117 -4.91 -8.54 4.04
C ALA A 117 -5.16 -9.47 5.24
N LYS A 118 -6.39 -9.96 5.40
CA LYS A 118 -6.77 -10.90 6.47
C LYS A 118 -5.95 -12.20 6.39
N HIS A 119 -5.70 -12.70 5.19
CA HIS A 119 -4.88 -13.88 4.97
C HIS A 119 -3.46 -13.70 5.51
N VAL A 120 -2.80 -12.58 5.22
CA VAL A 120 -1.48 -12.25 5.76
C VAL A 120 -1.50 -12.16 7.29
N VAL A 121 -2.49 -11.46 7.85
CA VAL A 121 -2.65 -11.32 9.32
C VAL A 121 -2.84 -12.68 9.97
N SER A 122 -3.67 -13.56 9.39
CA SER A 122 -3.95 -14.90 9.93
C SER A 122 -2.72 -15.83 10.01
N ARG A 123 -1.67 -15.51 9.24
CA ARG A 123 -0.38 -16.24 9.26
C ARG A 123 0.65 -15.59 10.18
N GLY A 124 0.27 -14.58 10.97
CA GLY A 124 1.18 -13.85 11.86
C GLY A 124 2.01 -12.76 11.16
N GLY A 125 1.63 -12.38 9.95
CA GLY A 125 2.15 -11.18 9.28
C GLY A 125 1.58 -9.89 9.88
N THR A 126 2.34 -8.81 9.81
CA THR A 126 1.87 -7.48 10.27
C THR A 126 1.38 -6.70 9.06
N VAL A 127 0.11 -6.32 9.05
CA VAL A 127 -0.46 -5.43 8.02
C VAL A 127 -0.92 -4.12 8.65
N ALA A 128 -0.58 -3.01 7.99
CA ALA A 128 -1.17 -1.71 8.26
C ALA A 128 -1.88 -1.23 6.99
N VAL A 129 -3.17 -0.93 7.08
CA VAL A 129 -3.98 -0.37 6.00
C VAL A 129 -3.90 1.15 6.09
N ILE A 130 -3.56 1.80 4.98
CA ILE A 130 -3.53 3.25 4.83
C ILE A 130 -4.62 3.62 3.85
N SER A 131 -5.53 4.49 4.26
CA SER A 131 -6.67 4.86 3.42
C SER A 131 -7.10 6.29 3.69
N LEU A 132 -7.75 6.92 2.72
CA LEU A 132 -8.53 8.13 2.97
C LEU A 132 -9.72 7.77 3.88
N PRO A 133 -10.10 8.61 4.85
CA PRO A 133 -11.21 8.31 5.78
C PRO A 133 -12.50 7.89 5.08
N GLN A 134 -12.84 8.55 3.98
CA GLN A 134 -14.05 8.32 3.19
C GLN A 134 -13.97 7.09 2.26
N ALA A 135 -12.78 6.55 2.01
CA ALA A 135 -12.57 5.45 1.08
C ALA A 135 -12.43 4.08 1.77
N LEU A 136 -12.32 4.04 3.11
CA LEU A 136 -12.12 2.80 3.83
C LEU A 136 -13.40 1.96 3.86
N SER A 137 -13.37 0.81 3.18
CA SER A 137 -14.43 -0.19 3.24
C SER A 137 -14.63 -0.75 4.65
N MET A 138 -15.85 -1.21 4.92
CA MET A 138 -16.17 -1.90 6.17
C MET A 138 -15.32 -3.17 6.32
N GLN A 139 -15.16 -3.94 5.24
CA GLN A 139 -14.43 -5.20 5.20
C GLN A 139 -12.98 -5.05 5.67
N MET A 140 -12.31 -3.96 5.29
CA MET A 140 -10.94 -3.67 5.73
C MET A 140 -10.82 -3.53 7.25
N ARG A 141 -11.85 -3.01 7.93
CA ARG A 141 -11.88 -2.85 9.40
C ARG A 141 -11.89 -4.19 10.13
N PHE A 142 -12.38 -5.26 9.50
CA PHE A 142 -12.49 -6.59 10.09
C PHE A 142 -11.34 -7.53 9.71
N THR A 143 -10.28 -7.02 9.07
CA THR A 143 -9.10 -7.81 8.70
C THR A 143 -8.18 -8.12 9.89
N GLY A 144 -8.28 -7.34 10.98
CA GLY A 144 -7.32 -7.34 12.08
C GLY A 144 -6.06 -6.51 11.80
N ALA A 145 -5.95 -5.87 10.64
CA ALA A 145 -4.89 -4.93 10.33
C ALA A 145 -5.06 -3.62 11.11
N LYS A 146 -3.94 -2.96 11.43
CA LYS A 146 -3.98 -1.59 11.96
C LYS A 146 -4.43 -0.65 10.84
N VAL A 147 -5.37 0.24 11.11
CA VAL A 147 -5.79 1.27 10.15
C VAL A 147 -5.11 2.59 10.49
N LEU A 148 -4.56 3.26 9.47
CA LEU A 148 -4.02 4.61 9.51
C LEU A 148 -4.74 5.45 8.45
N TYR A 149 -5.23 6.62 8.84
CA TYR A 149 -5.88 7.49 7.88
C TYR A 149 -4.88 8.46 7.26
N LEU A 150 -4.88 8.50 5.93
CA LEU A 150 -4.20 9.54 5.18
C LEU A 150 -5.04 10.80 5.29
N ASN A 151 -4.50 11.85 5.89
CA ASN A 151 -5.12 13.17 5.76
C ASN A 151 -5.00 13.54 4.29
N ALA A 152 -6.14 13.69 3.60
CA ALA A 152 -6.14 14.43 2.35
C ALA A 152 -5.57 15.81 2.69
N GLY A 153 -4.38 16.14 2.18
CA GLY A 153 -3.94 17.52 2.21
C GLY A 153 -5.08 18.36 1.65
N ASN A 154 -5.39 19.50 2.26
CA ASN A 154 -6.47 20.42 1.87
C ASN A 154 -6.23 21.07 0.48
N GLY A 155 -5.77 20.32 -0.51
CA GLY A 155 -5.76 20.68 -1.92
C GLY A 155 -7.13 20.44 -2.53
N LEU A 156 -8.15 21.15 -2.02
CA LEU A 156 -9.25 21.56 -2.89
C LEU A 156 -8.60 22.43 -3.96
N VAL A 157 -8.32 21.89 -5.13
CA VAL A 157 -8.24 22.70 -6.34
C VAL A 157 -9.71 22.96 -6.73
N PRO A 158 -10.11 24.22 -6.94
CA PRO A 158 -11.50 24.59 -7.22
C PRO A 158 -12.08 23.89 -8.46
#